data_AF-A0A7W1Q350-F1
#
_entry.id   AF-A0A7W1Q350-F1
#
_cell.length_a   1.000
_cell.length_b   1.000
_cell.length_c   1.000
_cell.angle_alpha   90.00
_cell.angle_beta   90.00
_cell.angle_gamma   90.00
#
_symmetry.space_group_name_H-M   'P 1'
#
loop_
_entity.id
_entity.type
_entity.pdbx_description
1 polymer ?
#
loop_
_entity_poly.entity_id
_entity_poly.type
_entity_poly.pdbx_seq_one_letter_code
_entity_poly.pdbx_strand_id
1 'polypeptide(L)'
;LGHDHVLISLSDRHTPWPVIERRVAAAATADLVACFYNPRSRDRHWQLAAALDAFRAHRPAETPVGAVRQAGRPGQRVWTARLAAFDPTEVDMLTTVIVGSSTTRMVGGRMVTPRGYRWSPA
;
A
#
# COMPACT_ATOMS: atom_id res chain seq x y z
N LEU A 1 -3.84 -9.92 -1.69
CA LEU A 1 -2.43 -9.65 -1.35
C LEU A 1 -1.48 -10.70 -1.93
N GLY A 2 -1.89 -11.97 -2.11
CA GLY A 2 -1.19 -12.91 -3.01
C GLY A 2 0.14 -13.48 -2.52
N HIS A 3 0.87 -12.80 -1.63
CA HIS A 3 2.10 -13.27 -0.99
C HIS A 3 2.15 -12.78 0.47
N ASP A 4 3.29 -12.97 1.14
CA ASP A 4 3.62 -12.37 2.43
C ASP A 4 3.28 -10.88 2.45
N HIS A 5 2.59 -10.48 3.50
CA HIS A 5 2.04 -9.14 3.61
C HIS A 5 1.90 -8.71 5.06
N VAL A 6 1.77 -7.40 5.24
CA VAL A 6 1.56 -6.76 6.54
C VAL A 6 0.38 -5.79 6.49
N LEU A 7 -0.27 -5.62 7.65
CA LEU A 7 -1.29 -4.62 7.88
C LEU A 7 -0.78 -3.64 8.94
N ILE A 8 -0.67 -2.36 8.59
CA ILE A 8 -0.07 -1.31 9.44
C ILE A 8 -1.02 -0.13 9.57
N SER A 9 -1.27 0.32 10.81
CA SER A 9 -1.92 1.60 11.07
C SER A 9 -0.93 2.73 10.84
N LEU A 10 -1.32 3.78 10.13
CA LEU A 10 -0.54 5.03 10.06
C LEU A 10 -0.98 6.08 11.10
N SER A 11 -1.93 5.74 11.99
CA SER A 11 -2.34 6.62 13.08
C SER A 11 -1.32 6.60 14.22
N ASP A 12 -0.70 7.75 14.45
CA ASP A 12 0.26 8.01 15.53
C ASP A 12 -0.35 8.42 16.88
N ARG A 13 -1.68 8.51 16.97
CA ARG A 13 -2.41 8.95 18.18
C ARG A 13 -2.01 8.23 19.47
N HIS A 14 -1.76 6.92 19.40
CA HIS A 14 -1.37 6.08 20.53
C HIS A 14 -0.09 5.28 20.26
N THR A 15 0.56 5.54 19.13
CA THR A 15 1.78 4.84 18.73
C THR A 15 2.72 5.89 18.16
N PRO A 16 3.83 6.22 18.85
CA PRO A 16 4.74 7.24 18.35
C PRO A 16 5.17 6.97 16.91
N TRP A 17 5.21 8.00 16.08
CA TRP A 17 5.58 7.88 14.67
C TRP A 17 6.87 7.07 14.43
N PRO A 18 7.97 7.25 15.21
CA PRO A 18 9.19 6.45 15.00
C PRO A 18 9.00 4.94 15.10
N VAL A 19 7.98 4.47 15.83
CA VAL A 19 7.61 3.05 15.88
C VAL A 19 6.89 2.61 14.61
N ILE A 20 5.97 3.44 14.10
CA ILE A 20 5.24 3.20 12.85
C ILE A 20 6.21 3.22 11.68
N GLU A 21 7.04 4.26 11.59
CA GLU A 21 8.07 4.43 10.57
C GLU A 21 9.01 3.23 10.50
N ARG A 22 9.48 2.71 11.64
CA ARG A 22 10.30 1.49 11.67
C ARG A 22 9.56 0.27 11.10
N ARG A 23 8.26 0.12 11.37
CA ARG A 23 7.45 -0.97 10.80
C ARG A 23 7.28 -0.83 9.29
N VAL A 24 7.02 0.39 8.83
CA VAL A 24 6.90 0.74 7.41
C VAL A 24 8.22 0.45 6.69
N ALA A 25 9.34 0.94 7.21
CA ALA A 25 10.66 0.69 6.66
C ALA A 25 10.99 -0.81 6.62
N ALA A 26 10.70 -1.55 7.70
CA ALA A 26 10.90 -3.00 7.72
C ALA A 26 10.07 -3.72 6.64
N ALA A 27 8.81 -3.33 6.44
CA ALA A 27 7.96 -3.88 5.40
C ALA A 27 8.47 -3.56 3.98
N ALA A 28 8.98 -2.34 3.77
CA ALA A 28 9.59 -1.93 2.52
C ALA A 28 10.86 -2.77 2.23
N THR A 29 11.79 -2.82 3.18
CA THR A 29 13.05 -3.58 3.04
C THR A 29 12.82 -5.08 2.84
N ALA A 30 11.83 -5.67 3.51
CA ALA A 30 11.55 -7.12 3.43
C ALA A 30 10.72 -7.53 2.19
N ASP A 31 10.56 -6.64 1.21
CA ASP A 31 9.75 -6.85 0.00
C ASP A 31 8.29 -7.28 0.24
N LEU A 32 7.71 -6.91 1.38
CA LEU A 32 6.34 -7.29 1.71
C LEU A 32 5.33 -6.44 0.95
N VAL A 33 4.18 -7.03 0.64
CA VAL A 33 2.98 -6.27 0.27
C VAL A 33 2.46 -5.58 1.54
N ALA A 34 2.25 -4.27 1.50
CA ALA A 34 1.80 -3.51 2.67
C ALA A 34 0.38 -2.99 2.49
N CYS A 35 -0.44 -3.18 3.52
CA CYS A 35 -1.78 -2.63 3.61
C CYS A 35 -1.81 -1.58 4.74
N PHE A 36 -2.18 -0.35 4.41
CA PHE A 36 -2.29 0.77 5.34
C PHE A 36 -3.74 1.08 5.65
N TYR A 37 -4.08 1.07 6.94
CA TYR A 37 -5.35 1.55 7.47
C TYR A 37 -5.13 2.78 8.35
N ASN A 38 -6.19 3.57 8.56
CA ASN A 38 -6.09 4.94 9.08
C ASN A 38 -5.02 5.78 8.35
N PRO A 39 -4.94 5.72 7.00
CA PRO A 39 -3.78 6.23 6.28
C PRO A 39 -3.68 7.76 6.31
N ARG A 40 -4.81 8.45 6.39
CA ARG A 40 -4.89 9.90 6.36
C ARG A 40 -6.13 10.41 7.09
N SER A 41 -6.02 11.57 7.72
CA SER A 41 -7.15 12.33 8.26
C SER A 41 -6.84 13.83 8.22
N ARG A 42 -7.77 14.68 8.65
CA ARG A 42 -7.55 16.14 8.71
C ARG A 42 -6.26 16.50 9.44
N ASP A 43 -6.06 15.91 10.62
CA ASP A 43 -4.91 16.23 11.48
C ASP A 43 -3.66 15.36 11.17
N ARG A 44 -3.78 14.39 10.24
CA ARG A 44 -2.72 13.44 9.86
C ARG A 44 -2.63 13.36 8.34
N HIS A 45 -1.94 14.32 7.74
CA HIS A 45 -1.94 14.54 6.29
C HIS A 45 -0.62 14.15 5.60
N TRP A 46 0.45 13.85 6.35
CA TRP A 46 1.79 13.63 5.83
C TRP A 46 2.27 12.17 5.98
N GLN A 47 1.70 11.41 6.90
CA GLN A 47 2.15 10.05 7.25
C GLN A 47 2.08 9.08 6.07
N LEU A 48 1.03 9.14 5.25
CA LEU A 48 0.94 8.31 4.05
C LEU A 48 2.03 8.66 3.03
N ALA A 49 2.34 9.94 2.85
CA ALA A 49 3.41 10.35 1.94
C ALA A 49 4.77 9.81 2.42
N ALA A 50 5.09 10.00 3.70
CA ALA A 50 6.30 9.45 4.31
C ALA A 50 6.36 7.92 4.21
N ALA A 51 5.22 7.24 4.37
CA ALA A 51 5.17 5.80 4.17
C ALA A 51 5.44 5.40 2.73
N LEU A 52 4.88 6.09 1.74
CA LEU A 52 5.15 5.83 0.32
C LEU A 52 6.61 6.11 -0.04
N ASP A 53 7.23 7.13 0.54
CA ASP A 53 8.66 7.43 0.35
C ASP A 53 9.57 6.30 0.81
N ALA A 54 9.26 5.67 1.94
CA ALA A 54 9.99 4.47 2.39
C ALA A 54 9.90 3.33 1.35
N PHE A 55 8.75 3.14 0.71
CA PHE A 55 8.62 2.13 -0.35
C PHE A 55 9.32 2.52 -1.64
N ARG A 56 9.34 3.81 -2.02
CA ARG A 56 10.05 4.31 -3.22
C ARG A 56 11.54 4.00 -3.18
N ALA A 57 12.14 3.93 -1.99
CA ALA A 57 13.54 3.55 -1.83
C ALA A 57 13.83 2.06 -2.13
N HIS A 58 12.80 1.20 -2.11
CA HIS A 58 12.94 -0.27 -2.20
C HIS A 58 12.07 -0.93 -3.28
N ARG A 59 11.40 -0.14 -4.13
CA ARG A 59 10.45 -0.64 -5.13
C ARG A 59 10.65 0.05 -6.48
N PRO A 60 10.39 -0.65 -7.60
CA PRO A 60 10.24 -0.01 -8.91
C PRO A 60 9.21 1.13 -8.87
N ALA A 61 9.44 2.18 -9.68
CA ALA A 61 8.52 3.32 -9.79
C ALA A 61 7.12 2.90 -10.27
N GLU A 62 7.05 1.82 -11.04
CA GLU A 62 5.87 1.22 -11.65
C GLU A 62 5.09 0.31 -10.69
N THR A 63 5.62 0.02 -9.49
CA THR A 63 4.95 -0.84 -8.51
C THR A 63 3.51 -0.37 -8.29
N PRO A 64 2.50 -1.23 -8.49
CA PRO A 64 1.12 -0.84 -8.31
C PRO A 64 0.81 -0.48 -6.85
N VAL A 65 0.14 0.66 -6.67
CA VAL A 65 -0.49 1.07 -5.42
C VAL A 65 -1.98 1.14 -5.66
N GLY A 66 -2.75 0.42 -4.86
CA GLY A 66 -4.21 0.40 -4.90
C GLY A 66 -4.80 1.11 -3.71
N ALA A 67 -5.98 1.69 -3.88
CA ALA A 67 -6.75 2.24 -2.78
C ALA A 67 -8.22 1.86 -2.92
N VAL A 68 -8.83 1.58 -1.78
CA VAL A 68 -10.25 1.27 -1.68
C VAL A 68 -10.85 2.11 -0.57
N ARG A 69 -11.76 3.00 -0.96
CA ARG A 69 -12.57 3.80 -0.04
C ARG A 69 -13.92 3.14 0.15
N GLN A 70 -14.43 3.13 1.38
CA GLN A 70 -15.77 2.60 1.72
C GLN A 70 -15.98 1.16 1.20
N ALA A 71 -14.97 0.30 1.38
CA ALA A 71 -15.04 -1.10 0.95
C ALA A 71 -16.30 -1.80 1.49
N GLY A 72 -17.09 -2.40 0.59
CA GLY A 72 -18.32 -3.11 0.93
C GLY A 72 -19.48 -2.21 1.38
N ARG A 73 -19.41 -0.88 1.17
CA ARG A 73 -20.41 0.09 1.62
C ARG A 73 -20.87 0.99 0.47
N PRO A 74 -22.04 1.64 0.59
CA PRO A 74 -22.45 2.69 -0.34
C PRO A 74 -21.36 3.76 -0.49
N GLY A 75 -21.07 4.16 -1.74
CA GLY A 75 -19.99 5.10 -2.05
C GLY A 75 -18.59 4.46 -2.13
N GLN A 76 -18.51 3.13 -2.32
CA GLN A 76 -17.24 2.46 -2.59
C GLN A 76 -16.56 3.06 -3.83
N ARG A 77 -15.27 3.38 -3.70
CA ARG A 77 -14.40 3.77 -4.82
C ARG A 77 -13.13 2.93 -4.76
N VAL A 78 -12.75 2.35 -5.90
CA VAL A 78 -11.49 1.61 -6.07
C VAL A 78 -10.68 2.31 -7.13
N TRP A 79 -9.39 2.51 -6.87
CA TRP A 79 -8.48 3.05 -7.86
C TRP A 79 -7.07 2.52 -7.66
N THR A 80 -6.26 2.66 -8.70
CA THR A 80 -4.86 2.25 -8.70
C THR A 80 -4.00 3.30 -9.38
N ALA A 81 -2.78 3.49 -8.91
CA ALA A 81 -1.76 4.25 -9.60
C ALA A 81 -0.40 3.54 -9.47
N ARG A 82 0.59 4.02 -10.23
CA ARG A 82 1.99 3.65 -10.03
C ARG A 82 2.51 4.31 -8.75
N LEU A 83 3.41 3.66 -8.02
CA LEU A 83 4.00 4.20 -6.79
C LEU A 83 4.60 5.60 -6.96
N ALA A 84 5.22 5.87 -8.11
CA ALA A 84 5.76 7.18 -8.44
C ALA A 84 4.70 8.26 -8.70
N ALA A 85 3.46 7.88 -9.00
CA ALA A 85 2.37 8.79 -9.37
C ALA A 85 1.18 8.76 -8.40
N PHE A 86 1.22 7.93 -7.36
CA PHE A 86 0.13 7.83 -6.40
C PHE A 86 0.06 9.11 -5.56
N ASP A 87 -1.08 9.81 -5.65
CA ASP A 87 -1.35 11.03 -4.89
C ASP A 87 -1.98 10.70 -3.53
N PRO A 88 -1.26 10.90 -2.40
CA PRO A 88 -1.80 10.63 -1.08
C PRO A 88 -2.92 11.58 -0.66
N THR A 89 -3.14 12.70 -1.36
CA THR A 89 -4.18 13.68 -1.03
C THR A 89 -5.59 13.20 -1.40
N GLU A 90 -5.71 12.24 -2.32
CA GLU A 90 -6.98 11.59 -2.67
C GLU A 90 -7.50 10.62 -1.60
N VAL A 91 -6.68 10.33 -0.58
CA VAL A 91 -6.96 9.36 0.48
C VAL A 91 -7.56 10.06 1.71
N ASP A 92 -8.59 9.45 2.29
CA ASP A 92 -9.21 9.87 3.55
C ASP A 92 -9.23 8.76 4.60
N MET A 93 -9.86 9.02 5.75
CA MET A 93 -9.93 8.07 6.87
C MET A 93 -10.77 6.81 6.58
N LEU A 94 -11.53 6.82 5.49
CA LEU A 94 -12.42 5.74 5.07
C LEU A 94 -11.78 4.87 3.99
N THR A 95 -10.49 5.09 3.74
CA THR A 95 -9.71 4.48 2.68
C THR A 95 -8.66 3.53 3.26
N THR A 96 -8.48 2.41 2.61
CA THR A 96 -7.35 1.50 2.80
C THR A 96 -6.44 1.59 1.58
N VAL A 97 -5.13 1.68 1.79
CA VAL A 97 -4.12 1.76 0.72
C VAL A 97 -3.29 0.48 0.73
N ILE A 98 -3.03 -0.09 -0.44
CA ILE A 98 -2.23 -1.30 -0.62
C ILE A 98 -1.06 -0.96 -1.52
N VAL A 99 0.17 -1.13 -1.02
CA VAL A 99 1.41 -1.02 -1.81
C VAL A 99 1.88 -2.43 -2.16
N GLY A 100 2.06 -2.71 -3.45
CA GLY A 100 2.60 -3.98 -3.92
C GLY A 100 4.04 -4.25 -3.49
N SER A 101 4.44 -5.52 -3.55
CA SER A 101 5.85 -5.92 -3.56
C SER A 101 6.53 -5.56 -4.89
N SER A 102 7.83 -5.76 -4.98
CA SER A 102 8.64 -5.59 -6.20
C SER A 102 8.13 -6.42 -7.39
N THR A 103 7.47 -7.54 -7.12
CA THR A 103 6.93 -8.46 -8.14
C THR A 103 5.47 -8.24 -8.49
N THR A 104 4.80 -7.33 -7.78
CA THR A 104 3.38 -7.02 -7.99
C THR A 104 3.17 -6.27 -9.30
N ARG A 105 2.16 -6.67 -10.08
CA ARG A 105 1.85 -6.10 -11.39
C ARG A 105 0.36 -6.00 -11.65
N MET A 106 -0.02 -5.17 -12.61
CA MET A 106 -1.41 -5.10 -13.10
C MET A 106 -1.65 -6.21 -14.12
N VAL A 107 -2.68 -7.03 -13.89
CA VAL A 107 -3.12 -8.11 -14.80
C VAL A 107 -4.62 -8.03 -14.93
N GLY A 108 -5.14 -7.83 -16.14
CA GLY A 108 -6.59 -7.71 -16.38
C GLY A 108 -7.26 -6.64 -15.52
N GLY A 109 -6.59 -5.50 -15.30
CA GLY A 109 -7.09 -4.41 -14.45
C GLY A 109 -7.01 -4.67 -12.95
N ARG A 110 -6.34 -5.75 -12.50
CA ARG A 110 -6.22 -6.11 -11.09
C ARG A 110 -4.77 -6.14 -10.62
N MET A 111 -4.52 -5.75 -9.38
CA MET A 111 -3.21 -5.92 -8.74
C MET A 111 -2.99 -7.41 -8.41
N VAL A 112 -1.94 -7.99 -8.98
CA VAL A 112 -1.57 -9.39 -8.76
C VAL A 112 -0.13 -9.47 -8.30
N THR A 113 0.07 -10.06 -7.12
CA THR A 113 1.38 -10.51 -6.64
C THR A 113 1.53 -11.98 -6.97
N PRO A 114 2.38 -12.35 -7.94
CA PRO A 114 2.48 -13.73 -8.43
C PRO A 114 3.13 -14.64 -7.40
N ARG A 115 2.62 -15.86 -7.26
CA ARG A 115 3.19 -16.89 -6.37
C ARG A 115 4.30 -17.74 -7.00
N GLY A 116 4.96 -17.23 -8.04
CA GLY A 116 6.09 -17.94 -8.66
C GLY A 116 5.76 -19.28 -9.33
N TYR A 117 4.49 -19.68 -9.47
CA TYR A 117 4.14 -20.86 -10.27
C TYR A 117 4.59 -20.63 -11.72
N ARG A 118 5.75 -21.19 -12.08
CA ARG A 118 6.00 -21.61 -13.45
C ARG A 118 4.87 -22.59 -13.74
N TRP A 119 3.95 -22.21 -14.61
CA TRP A 119 3.06 -23.20 -15.22
C TRP A 119 3.98 -24.24 -15.84
N SER A 120 3.99 -25.46 -15.29
CA SER A 120 4.61 -26.58 -15.98
C SER A 120 3.84 -26.69 -17.29
N PRO A 121 4.49 -26.62 -18.46
CA PRO A 121 3.80 -26.98 -19.68
C PRO A 121 3.30 -28.42 -19.50
N ALA A 122 2.00 -28.60 -19.74
CA ALA A 122 1.43 -29.92 -19.96
C ALA A 122 1.94 -30.47 -21.30
#